data_AF-A0A5Q4FMW4-F1
#
_entry.id   AF-A0A5Q4FMW4-F1
#
_cell.length_a   1.000
_cell.length_b   1.000
_cell.length_c   1.000
_cell.angle_alpha   90.00
_cell.angle_beta   90.00
_cell.angle_gamma   90.00
#
_symmetry.space_group_name_H-M   'P 1'
#
loop_
_entity.id
_entity.type
_entity.pdbx_description
1 polymer ?
#
loop_
_entity_poly.entity_id
_entity_poly.type
_entity_poly.pdbx_seq_one_letter_code
_entity_poly.pdbx_strand_id
1 'polypeptide(L)' 'HRLVFDDTPLKQVARTLERWYRVEVVLSEPELGDLRVTATFENEPLYEVFRSLSLSLNLDYDIEGRQIFFSCRHP' A
#
# COMPACT_ATOMS: atom_id res chain seq x y z
N HIS A 1 17.74 2.95 1.24
CA HIS A 1 16.73 3.52 2.15
C HIS A 1 15.81 2.42 2.63
N ARG A 2 15.31 2.55 3.88
CA ARG A 2 14.46 1.55 4.51
C ARG A 2 13.17 2.21 4.98
N LEU A 3 12.04 1.58 4.68
CA LEU A 3 10.73 1.92 5.22
C LEU A 3 10.36 0.86 6.26
N VAL A 4 9.93 1.31 7.45
CA VAL A 4 9.50 0.42 8.53
C VAL A 4 8.12 0.88 8.98
N PHE A 5 7.18 -0.05 8.99
CA PHE A 5 5.83 0.12 9.48
C PHE A 5 5.59 -0.91 10.59
N ASP A 6 5.09 -0.43 11.71
CA ASP A 6 4.75 -1.22 12.88
C ASP A 6 3.33 -0.83 13.30
N ASP A 7 2.39 -1.78 13.24
CA ASP A 7 0.96 -1.58 13.51
C ASP A 7 0.38 -0.30 12.87
N THR A 8 0.85 0.03 11.67
CA THR A 8 0.59 1.32 11.04
C THR A 8 -0.67 1.23 10.16
N PRO A 9 -1.63 2.16 10.29
CA PRO A 9 -2.81 2.17 9.41
C PRO A 9 -2.43 2.31 7.94
N LEU A 10 -3.08 1.56 7.05
CA LEU A 10 -2.79 1.56 5.61
C LEU A 10 -2.87 2.97 5.01
N LYS A 11 -3.78 3.83 5.47
CA LYS A 11 -3.84 5.24 5.04
C LYS A 11 -2.56 6.03 5.31
N GLN A 12 -1.84 5.71 6.39
CA GLN A 12 -0.56 6.34 6.71
C GLN A 12 0.59 5.72 5.92
N VAL A 13 0.55 4.40 5.70
CA VAL A 13 1.47 3.69 4.81
C VAL A 13 1.39 4.26 3.39
N ALA A 14 0.18 4.36 2.84
CA ALA A 14 -0.12 4.94 1.54
C ALA A 14 0.53 6.34 1.38
N ARG A 15 0.24 7.28 2.28
CA ARG A 15 0.84 8.63 2.29
C ARG A 15 2.36 8.64 2.37
N THR A 16 2.96 7.63 2.99
CA THR A 16 4.41 7.49 3.03
C THR A 16 4.94 7.05 1.66
N LEU A 17 4.32 6.04 1.06
CA LEU A 17 4.67 5.54 -0.27
C LEU A 17 4.47 6.59 -1.37
N GLU A 18 3.38 7.36 -1.32
CA GLU A 18 3.11 8.46 -2.25
C GLU A 18 4.28 9.46 -2.31
N ARG A 19 4.78 9.88 -1.14
CA ARG A 19 5.89 10.85 -1.05
C ARG A 19 7.22 10.25 -1.49
N TRP A 20 7.49 9.00 -1.13
CA TRP A 20 8.75 8.32 -1.42
C TRP A 20 8.89 7.97 -2.89
N TYR A 21 7.83 7.48 -3.51
CA TYR A 21 7.84 6.96 -4.87
C TYR A 21 7.18 7.91 -5.88
N ARG A 22 6.65 9.06 -5.43
CA ARG A 22 5.97 10.08 -6.26
C ARG A 22 4.77 9.49 -7.03
N VAL A 23 3.96 8.75 -6.31
CA VAL A 23 2.70 8.16 -6.79
C VAL A 23 1.52 8.65 -5.97
N GLU A 24 0.32 8.36 -6.42
CA GLU A 24 -0.93 8.58 -5.69
C GLU A 24 -1.52 7.21 -5.36
N VAL A 25 -1.99 7.03 -4.12
CA VAL A 25 -2.58 5.77 -3.66
C VAL A 25 -4.03 6.02 -3.28
N VAL A 26 -4.93 5.41 -4.02
CA VAL A 26 -6.37 5.51 -3.85
C VAL A 26 -6.86 4.26 -3.13
N LEU A 27 -7.52 4.45 -1.99
CA LEU A 27 -8.22 3.38 -1.29
C LEU A 27 -9.69 3.44 -1.71
N SER A 28 -10.17 2.42 -2.41
CA SER A 28 -11.53 2.41 -2.98
C SER A 28 -12.60 2.43 -1.88
N GLU A 29 -12.34 1.75 -0.76
CA GLU A 29 -13.21 1.72 0.40
C GLU A 29 -12.54 2.42 1.62
N PRO A 30 -13.28 3.26 2.37
CA PRO A 30 -12.72 3.98 3.52
C PRO A 30 -12.15 3.06 4.61
N GLU A 31 -12.76 1.88 4.80
CA GLU A 31 -12.37 0.89 5.80
C GLU A 31 -10.98 0.27 5.55
N LEU A 32 -10.53 0.22 4.29
CA LEU A 32 -9.18 -0.23 3.96
C LEU A 32 -8.13 0.64 4.66
N GLY A 33 -8.42 1.92 4.86
CA GLY A 33 -7.50 2.86 5.49
C GLY A 33 -7.15 2.53 6.94
N ASP A 34 -7.97 1.72 7.61
CA ASP A 34 -7.79 1.33 9.01
C ASP A 34 -7.10 -0.03 9.18
N LEU A 35 -6.86 -0.76 8.08
CA LEU A 35 -6.06 -1.99 8.09
C LEU A 35 -4.66 -1.73 8.61
N ARG A 36 -4.15 -2.66 9.43
CA ARG A 36 -2.86 -2.52 10.09
C ARG A 36 -1.76 -3.24 9.32
N VAL A 37 -0.66 -2.53 9.12
CA VAL A 37 0.51 -3.00 8.40
C VAL A 37 1.71 -3.05 9.34
N THR A 38 2.29 -4.24 9.45
CA THR A 38 3.59 -4.45 10.07
C THR A 38 4.52 -5.04 9.01
N ALA A 39 5.40 -4.20 8.45
CA ALA A 39 6.27 -4.57 7.35
C ALA A 39 7.54 -3.73 7.32
N THR A 40 8.62 -4.31 6.80
CA THR A 40 9.85 -3.59 6.50
C THR A 40 10.17 -3.76 5.01
N PHE A 41 10.46 -2.66 4.33
CA PHE A 41 10.88 -2.65 2.93
C PHE A 41 12.29 -2.04 2.82
N GLU A 42 13.24 -2.79 2.26
CA GLU A 42 14.63 -2.37 2.11
C GLU A 42 15.01 -2.26 0.64
N ASN A 43 15.06 -1.03 0.11
CA ASN A 43 15.35 -0.78 -1.31
C ASN A 43 14.44 -1.54 -2.30
N GLU A 44 13.24 -1.96 -1.88
CA GLU A 44 12.31 -2.67 -2.75
C GLU A 44 11.73 -1.74 -3.83
N PRO A 45 11.57 -2.23 -5.06
CA PRO A 45 10.87 -1.50 -6.10
C PRO A 45 9.39 -1.35 -5.72
N LEU A 46 8.79 -0.25 -6.17
CA LEU A 46 7.42 0.13 -5.82
C LEU A 46 6.40 -1.00 -6.05
N TYR A 47 6.53 -1.71 -7.16
CA TYR A 47 5.65 -2.83 -7.51
C TYR A 47 5.68 -3.96 -6.48
N GLU A 48 6.86 -4.33 -5.97
CA GLU A 48 6.98 -5.39 -4.96
C GLU A 48 6.41 -4.94 -3.61
N VAL A 49 6.54 -3.66 -3.27
CA VAL A 49 5.91 -3.09 -2.07
C VAL A 49 4.39 -3.23 -2.14
N PHE A 50 3.76 -2.78 -3.23
CA PHE A 50 2.30 -2.86 -3.36
C PHE A 50 1.79 -4.29 -3.49
N ARG A 51 2.51 -5.15 -4.22
CA ARG A 51 2.22 -6.58 -4.30
C ARG A 51 2.27 -7.25 -2.93
N SER A 52 3.28 -6.95 -2.13
CA SER A 52 3.39 -7.47 -0.76
C SER A 52 2.22 -7.00 0.11
N LEU A 53 1.87 -5.71 0.04
CA LEU A 53 0.72 -5.17 0.78
C LEU A 53 -0.59 -5.84 0.37
N SER A 54 -0.84 -6.01 -0.95
CA SER A 54 -2.00 -6.72 -1.48
C SER A 54 -2.10 -8.15 -0.95
N LEU A 55 -0.98 -8.88 -0.91
CA LEU A 55 -0.96 -10.25 -0.38
C LEU A 55 -1.17 -10.29 1.13
N SER A 56 -0.49 -9.42 1.89
CA SER A 56 -0.60 -9.38 3.36
C SER A 56 -1.97 -8.97 3.85
N LEU A 57 -2.64 -8.07 3.14
CA LEU A 57 -3.95 -7.52 3.51
C LEU A 57 -5.12 -8.18 2.79
N ASN A 58 -4.85 -9.16 1.92
CA ASN A 58 -5.83 -9.80 1.05
C ASN A 58 -6.68 -8.80 0.24
N LEU A 59 -6.01 -7.87 -0.42
CA LEU A 59 -6.60 -6.83 -1.28
C LEU A 59 -6.24 -7.08 -2.74
N ASP A 60 -7.07 -6.58 -3.64
CA ASP A 60 -6.67 -6.41 -5.03
C ASP A 60 -6.07 -5.02 -5.23
N TYR A 61 -5.25 -4.89 -6.28
CA TYR A 61 -4.74 -3.59 -6.68
C TYR A 61 -4.62 -3.47 -8.19
N ASP A 62 -4.78 -2.24 -8.67
CA ASP A 62 -4.55 -1.87 -10.06
C ASP A 62 -3.60 -0.67 -10.15
N ILE A 63 -2.92 -0.52 -11.28
CA ILE A 63 -1.95 0.55 -11.53
C ILE A 63 -2.36 1.28 -12.81
N GLU A 64 -2.80 2.53 -12.66
CA GLU A 64 -3.09 3.42 -13.77
C GLU A 64 -2.08 4.58 -13.79
N GLY A 65 -1.01 4.39 -14.57
CA GLY A 65 0.07 5.38 -14.70
C GLY A 65 0.84 5.60 -13.39
N ARG A 66 0.47 6.62 -12.62
CA ARG A 66 1.05 6.93 -11.30
C ARG A 66 0.06 6.78 -10.16
N GLN A 67 -1.15 6.30 -10.44
CA GLN A 67 -2.19 6.04 -9.46
C GLN A 67 -2.25 4.54 -9.18
N ILE A 68 -2.33 4.18 -7.90
CA ILE A 68 -2.45 2.81 -7.43
C ILE A 68 -3.75 2.71 -6.67
N PHE A 69 -4.64 1.84 -7.15
CA PHE A 69 -5.95 1.64 -6.56
C PHE A 69 -5.92 0.37 -5.75
N PHE A 70 -6.21 0.44 -4.45
CA PHE A 70 -6.49 -0.73 -3.64
C PHE A 70 -8.00 -0.93 -3.50
N SER A 71 -8.45 -2.17 -3.55
CA SER A 71 -9.84 -2.56 -3.37
C SER A 71 -9.96 -3.86 -2.58
N CYS A 72 -11.12 -4.06 -1.94
CA CYS A 72 -11.47 -5.35 -1.34
C CYS A 72 -11.42 -6.47 -2.40
N ARG A 73 -10.59 -7.50 -2.15
CA ARG A 73 -10.59 -8.69 -2.99
C ARG A 73 -11.93 -9.40 -2.86
N HIS A 74 -12.64 -9.49 -3.98
CA HIS A 74 -13.87 -10.26 -4.04
C HIS A 74 -13.54 -11.73 -4.35
N PRO A 75 -14.14 -12.69 -3.63
CA PRO A 75 -13.92 -14.12 -3.84
C PRO A 75 -14.52 -14.64 -5.15
#